data_AF-A0A1S4DES9-F1
#
_entry.id   AF-A0A1S4DES9-F1
#
_cell.length_a   1.000
_cell.length_b   1.000
_cell.length_c   1.000
_cell.angle_alpha   90.00
_cell.angle_beta   90.00
_cell.angle_gamma   90.00
#
_symmetry.space_group_name_H-M   'P 1'
#
loop_
_entity.id
_entity.type
_entity.pdbx_description
1 polymer ?
#
loop_
_entity_poly.entity_id
_entity_poly.type
_entity_poly.pdbx_seq_one_letter_code
_entity_poly.pdbx_strand_id
1 'polypeptide(L)' 'MLSGSVQNLIERCLLLGMGRDQCVNALAIHARILPLVTLTVWRELLKENRDFFQVYFNNISSFRHYQREARFGRRKQWK' A
#
# COMPACT_ATOMS: atom_id res chain seq x y z
N MET A 1 -20.81 -12.97 -9.65
CA MET A 1 -20.46 -11.74 -8.92
C MET A 1 -19.09 -11.26 -9.39
N LEU A 2 -19.01 -10.75 -10.62
CA LEU A 2 -17.79 -10.23 -11.23
C LEU A 2 -18.03 -8.76 -11.53
N SER A 3 -17.77 -7.89 -10.55
CA SER A 3 -17.54 -6.47 -10.83
C SER A 3 -16.42 -6.01 -9.92
N GLY A 4 -15.22 -6.55 -10.18
CA GLY A 4 -14.00 -6.07 -9.55
C GLY A 4 -13.47 -4.89 -10.35
N SER A 5 -14.09 -3.72 -10.19
CA SER A 5 -13.52 -2.48 -10.70
C SER A 5 -12.10 -2.30 -10.12
N VAL A 6 -11.20 -1.69 -10.90
CA VAL A 6 -9.81 -1.43 -10.48
C VAL A 6 -9.76 -0.69 -9.13
N GLN A 7 -10.78 0.11 -8.83
CA GLN A 7 -10.97 0.78 -7.54
C GLN A 7 -11.10 -0.20 -6.36
N ASN A 8 -11.94 -1.22 -6.44
CA ASN A 8 -12.12 -2.21 -5.37
C ASN A 8 -10.82 -2.99 -5.08
N LEU A 9 -10.01 -3.21 -6.11
CA LEU A 9 -8.70 -3.83 -5.96
C LEU A 9 -7.69 -2.88 -5.28
N ILE A 10 -7.71 -1.60 -5.63
CA ILE A 10 -6.91 -0.57 -4.96
C ILE A 10 -7.34 -0.42 -3.50
N GLU A 11 -8.64 -0.41 -3.20
CA GLU A 11 -9.17 -0.37 -1.84
C GLU A 11 -8.68 -1.55 -1.00
N ARG A 12 -8.68 -2.77 -1.56
CA ARG A 12 -8.09 -3.94 -0.90
C ARG A 12 -6.59 -3.77 -0.65
N CYS A 13 -5.84 -3.25 -1.61
CA CYS A 13 -4.43 -2.93 -1.40
C CYS A 13 -4.23 -1.88 -0.30
N LEU A 14 -5.13 -0.89 -0.23
CA LEU A 14 -5.10 0.13 0.81
C LEU A 14 -5.36 -0.48 2.19
N LEU A 15 -6.40 -1.31 2.32
CA LEU A 15 -6.73 -2.04 3.56
C LEU A 15 -5.57 -2.93 4.04
N LEU A 16 -4.78 -3.49 3.12
CA LEU A 16 -3.61 -4.30 3.43
C LEU A 16 -2.36 -3.47 3.84
N GLY A 17 -2.46 -2.15 3.87
CA GLY A 17 -1.34 -1.26 4.23
C GLY A 17 -0.26 -1.18 3.13
N MET A 18 -0.61 -1.49 1.89
CA MET A 18 0.34 -1.50 0.78
C MET A 18 0.59 -0.08 0.27
N GLY A 19 1.87 0.24 0.04
CA GLY A 19 2.25 1.46 -0.66
C GLY A 19 1.93 1.36 -2.16
N ARG A 20 2.01 2.50 -2.86
CA ARG A 20 1.76 2.62 -4.31
C ARG A 20 2.45 1.51 -5.11
N ASP A 21 3.75 1.32 -4.94
CA ASP A 21 4.52 0.36 -5.75
C ASP A 21 4.16 -1.10 -5.45
N GLN A 22 3.83 -1.41 -4.18
CA GLN A 22 3.36 -2.74 -3.79
C GLN A 22 1.96 -3.04 -4.36
N CYS A 23 1.06 -2.05 -4.31
CA CYS A 23 -0.26 -2.12 -4.94
C CYS A 23 -0.12 -2.38 -6.45
N VAL A 24 0.69 -1.58 -7.16
CA VAL A 24 0.93 -1.74 -8.60
C VAL A 24 1.47 -3.12 -8.94
N ASN A 25 2.46 -3.61 -8.20
CA ASN A 25 3.04 -4.93 -8.46
C ASN A 25 2.04 -6.07 -8.16
N ALA A 26 1.30 -5.97 -7.05
CA ALA A 26 0.29 -6.95 -6.69
C ALA A 26 -0.83 -7.03 -7.74
N LEU A 27 -1.30 -5.88 -8.24
CA LEU A 27 -2.34 -5.84 -9.27
C LEU A 27 -1.83 -6.32 -10.64
N ALA A 28 -0.57 -6.04 -10.97
CA ALA A 28 0.06 -6.57 -12.18
C ALA A 28 0.20 -8.10 -12.14
N ILE A 29 0.60 -8.66 -10.99
CA ILE A 29 0.83 -10.11 -10.84
C ILE A 29 -0.51 -10.86 -10.68
N HIS A 30 -1.37 -10.41 -9.76
CA HIS A 30 -2.55 -11.17 -9.34
C HIS A 30 -3.79 -10.88 -10.19
N ALA A 31 -3.92 -9.65 -10.71
CA ALA A 31 -5.07 -9.24 -11.51
C ALA A 31 -4.73 -9.01 -12.99
N ARG A 32 -3.46 -9.18 -13.40
CA ARG A 32 -2.96 -8.89 -14.76
C ARG A 32 -3.33 -7.49 -15.25
N ILE A 33 -3.47 -6.54 -14.32
CA ILE A 33 -3.77 -5.15 -14.64
C ILE A 33 -2.48 -4.44 -15.06
N LEU A 34 -2.55 -3.68 -16.15
CA LEU A 34 -1.42 -2.87 -16.60
C LEU A 34 -0.99 -1.90 -15.49
N PRO A 35 0.31 -1.86 -15.12
CA PRO A 35 0.83 -0.92 -14.13
C PRO A 35 0.44 0.53 -14.42
N LEU A 36 0.40 0.90 -15.71
CA LEU A 36 0.01 2.24 -16.16
C LEU A 36 -1.43 2.59 -15.77
N VAL A 37 -2.35 1.63 -15.87
CA VAL A 37 -3.76 1.80 -15.47
C VAL A 37 -3.85 2.01 -13.97
N THR A 38 -3.23 1.13 -13.17
CA THR A 38 -3.20 1.27 -11.70
C THR A 38 -2.58 2.58 -11.26
N LEU A 39 -1.47 3.01 -11.88
CA LEU A 39 -0.82 4.27 -11.56
C LEU A 39 -1.71 5.47 -11.87
N THR A 40 -2.42 5.43 -12.99
CA THR A 40 -3.31 6.52 -13.39
C THR A 40 -4.47 6.63 -12.42
N VAL A 41 -5.16 5.52 -12.13
CA VAL A 41 -6.28 5.48 -11.18
C VAL A 41 -5.82 5.88 -9.78
N TRP A 42 -4.67 5.39 -9.31
CA TRP A 42 -4.09 5.78 -8.03
C TRP A 42 -3.81 7.28 -7.97
N ARG A 43 -3.28 7.87 -9.04
CA ARG A 43 -2.97 9.30 -9.10
C ARG A 43 -4.23 10.16 -9.03
N GLU A 44 -5.28 9.77 -9.73
CA GLU A 44 -6.56 10.49 -9.69
C GLU A 44 -7.25 10.32 -8.32
N LEU A 45 -7.27 9.11 -7.75
CA LEU A 45 -7.77 8.88 -6.38
C LEU A 45 -7.03 9.72 -5.34
N LEU A 46 -5.71 9.83 -5.47
CA LEU A 46 -4.89 10.62 -4.56
C LEU A 46 -5.18 12.12 -4.69
N LYS A 47 -5.45 12.62 -5.90
CA LYS A 47 -5.84 14.03 -6.09
C LYS A 47 -7.21 14.32 -5.48
N GLU A 48 -8.18 13.44 -5.68
CA GLU A 48 -9.54 13.61 -5.16
C GLU A 48 -9.61 13.46 -3.64
N ASN A 49 -8.77 12.59 -3.05
CA ASN A 49 -8.86 12.20 -1.64
C ASN A 49 -7.57 12.49 -0.87
N ARG A 50 -6.97 13.68 -1.05
CA ARG A 50 -5.66 14.01 -0.47
C ARG A 50 -5.60 13.84 1.05
N ASP A 51 -6.62 14.29 1.77
CA ASP A 51 -6.65 14.22 3.23
C ASP A 51 -6.65 12.75 3.73
N PHE A 52 -7.39 11.87 3.05
CA PHE A 52 -7.39 10.44 3.35
C PHE A 52 -6.01 9.83 3.17
N PHE A 53 -5.36 10.10 2.03
CA PHE A 53 -4.03 9.55 1.73
C PHE A 53 -2.95 10.07 2.68
N GLN A 54 -3.06 11.32 3.15
CA GLN A 54 -2.14 11.88 4.13
C GLN A 54 -2.22 11.14 5.47
N VAL A 55 -3.42 10.90 5.98
CA VAL A 55 -3.64 10.10 7.20
C VAL A 55 -3.19 8.65 6.98
N TYR A 56 -3.52 8.07 5.83
CA TYR A 56 -3.16 6.71 5.47
C TYR A 56 -1.64 6.48 5.44
N PHE A 57 -0.90 7.36 4.76
CA PHE A 57 0.56 7.25 4.70
C PHE A 57 1.22 7.48 6.05
N ASN A 58 0.70 8.41 6.86
CA ASN A 58 1.17 8.62 8.24
C ASN A 58 0.98 7.38 9.13
N ASN A 59 -0.14 6.67 8.95
CA ASN A 59 -0.39 5.42 9.66
C ASN A 59 0.58 4.32 9.19
N ILE A 60 0.77 4.15 7.88
CA ILE A 60 1.67 3.13 7.35
C ILE A 60 3.13 3.39 7.68
N SER A 61 3.59 4.64 7.66
CA SER A 61 4.94 4.99 8.09
C SER A 61 5.16 4.65 9.55
N SER A 62 4.14 4.85 10.39
CA SER A 62 4.18 4.46 11.81
C SER A 62 4.28 2.94 11.97
N PHE A 63 3.47 2.15 11.25
CA PHE A 63 3.57 0.69 11.24
C PHE A 63 4.95 0.18 10.75
N ARG A 64 5.53 0.82 9.73
CA ARG A 64 6.87 0.48 9.23
C ARG A 64 7.97 0.85 10.23
N HIS A 65 7.81 1.91 11.01
CA HIS A 65 8.77 2.30 12.06
C HIS A 65 8.79 1.29 13.21
N TYR A 66 7.61 0.93 13.74
CA TYR A 66 7.49 -0.11 14.78
C TYR A 66 8.09 -1.45 14.35
N GLN A 67 7.88 -1.85 13.09
CA GLN A 67 8.44 -3.12 12.58
C GLN A 67 9.95 -3.05 12.32
N ARG A 68 10.54 -1.86 12.12
CA ARG A 68 11.99 -1.68 11.94
C ARG A 68 12.71 -1.73 13.29
N GLU A 69 12.16 -1.12 14.34
CA GLU A 69 12.73 -1.19 15.69
C GLU A 69 12.67 -2.61 16.27
N ALA A 70 11.60 -3.36 16.01
CA ALA A 70 11.49 -4.77 16.41
C ALA A 70 12.53 -5.71 15.75
N ARG A 71 13.16 -5.31 14.64
CA ARG A 71 14.20 -6.11 13.96
C ARG A 71 15.60 -5.80 14.44
N PHE A 72 15.85 -4.60 14.98
CA PHE A 72 17.15 -4.23 15.55
C PHE A 72 17.28 -4.57 17.06
N GLY A 73 16.17 -4.81 17.76
CA GLY A 73 16.18 -5.23 19.17
C GLY A 73 16.66 -6.67 19.44
N ARG A 74 16.94 -7.49 18.41
CA ARG A 74 17.36 -8.90 18.57
C ARG A 74 18.85 -9.15 18.35
N ARG A 75 19.70 -8.13 18.51
CA ARG A 75 21.17 -8.27 18.51
C ARG A 75 21.83 -7.38 19.57
N LYS A 76 21.70 -7.73 20.85
CA LYS A 76 22.72 -7.47 21.89
C LYS A 76 22.73 -8.69 22.83
N GLN A 77 23.61 -9.66 22.61
CA GLN A 77 25.05 -9.69 22.96
C GLN A 77 25.24 -10.28 24.35
N TRP A 78 25.79 -11.51 24.35
CA TRP A 78 26.42 -12.31 25.39
C TRP A 78 26.83 -11.58 26.68
N LYS A 79 26.43 -12.14 27.82
CA LYS A 79 27.27 -12.37 29.00
C LYS A 79 26.78 -13.61 29.73
#